data_AF-A0AAD1ZBG3-F1
#
_entry.id   AF-A0AAD1ZBG3-F1
#
_cell.length_a   1.000
_cell.length_b   1.000
_cell.length_c   1.000
_cell.angle_alpha   90.00
_cell.angle_beta   90.00
_cell.angle_gamma   90.00
#
_symmetry.space_group_name_H-M   'P 1'
#
loop_
_entity.id
_entity.type
_entity.pdbx_description
1 polymer ?
#
loop_
_entity_poly.entity_id
_entity_poly.type
_entity_poly.pdbx_seq_one_letter_code
_entity_poly.pdbx_strand_id
1 'polypeptide(L)'
;MSELPEDLWRRIMEIGVEKSVMDFEDLCRLSLTCKCLYKLSGEDSLWSSLLYRDFYYNEDDTIASKKELYKLMYLELKNPVHDHPWDYFSPLTTLDSPFELE
;
A
#
# COMPACT_ATOMS: atom_id res chain seq x y z
N MET A 1 9.26 10.88 24.86
CA MET A 1 8.89 9.83 23.88
C MET A 1 10.12 8.98 23.52
N SER A 2 10.94 8.60 24.51
CA SER A 2 12.24 7.93 24.28
C SER A 2 12.38 6.61 25.02
N GLU A 3 11.27 6.05 25.52
CA GLU A 3 11.31 4.84 26.34
C GLU A 3 11.23 3.55 25.49
N LEU A 4 10.65 3.63 24.29
CA LEU A 4 10.56 2.48 23.38
C LEU A 4 11.62 2.57 22.27
N PRO A 5 12.39 1.50 22.01
CA PRO A 5 13.24 1.34 20.83
C PRO A 5 12.48 1.50 19.50
N GLU A 6 13.18 1.89 18.43
CA GLU A 6 12.60 2.08 17.08
C GLU A 6 11.91 0.82 16.57
N ASP A 7 12.48 -0.37 16.78
CA ASP A 7 11.91 -1.63 16.29
C ASP A 7 10.58 -1.99 16.95
N LEU A 8 10.38 -1.62 18.22
CA LEU A 8 9.11 -1.82 18.90
C LEU A 8 8.05 -0.85 18.37
N TRP A 9 8.42 0.40 18.10
CA TRP A 9 7.51 1.35 17.45
C TRP A 9 7.14 0.89 16.05
N ARG A 10 8.10 0.42 15.26
CA ARG A 10 7.86 -0.19 13.95
C ARG A 10 6.83 -1.31 14.06
N ARG A 11 7.05 -2.25 14.98
CA ARG A 11 6.16 -3.39 15.15
C ARG A 11 4.75 -2.98 15.58
N ILE A 12 4.62 -1.98 16.46
CA ILE A 12 3.33 -1.41 16.85
C ILE A 12 2.60 -0.84 15.64
N MET A 13 3.30 -0.09 14.78
CA MET A 13 2.73 0.52 13.58
C MET A 13 2.33 -0.54 12.55
N GLU A 14 3.17 -1.55 12.31
CA GLU A 14 2.85 -2.68 11.44
C GLU A 14 1.58 -3.41 11.89
N ILE A 15 1.50 -3.76 13.18
CA ILE A 15 0.30 -4.40 13.75
C ILE A 15 -0.93 -3.50 13.58
N GLY A 16 -0.77 -2.18 13.75
CA GLY A 16 -1.85 -1.21 13.54
C GLY A 16 -2.39 -1.24 12.11
N VAL A 17 -1.50 -1.28 11.12
CA VAL A 17 -1.86 -1.34 9.70
C VAL A 17 -2.48 -2.71 9.34
N GLU A 18 -1.83 -3.81 9.76
CA GLU A 18 -2.30 -5.20 9.54
C GLU A 18 -3.72 -5.40 10.11
N LYS A 19 -3.99 -4.89 11.30
CA LYS A 19 -5.31 -5.00 11.95
C LYS A 19 -6.32 -3.95 11.50
N SER A 20 -5.98 -3.12 10.52
CA SER A 20 -6.83 -2.01 10.04
C SER A 20 -7.25 -1.03 11.14
N VAL A 21 -6.44 -0.92 12.20
CA VAL A 21 -6.60 0.07 13.28
C VAL A 21 -5.98 1.41 12.85
N MET A 22 -5.03 1.36 11.92
CA MET A 22 -4.32 2.52 11.39
C MET A 22 -4.47 2.58 9.87
N ASP A 23 -4.79 3.77 9.38
CA ASP A 23 -4.82 4.09 7.96
C ASP A 23 -3.68 5.05 7.56
N PHE A 24 -3.66 5.46 6.29
CA PHE A 24 -2.64 6.37 5.78
C PHE A 24 -2.72 7.76 6.44
N GLU A 25 -3.92 8.23 6.83
CA GLU A 25 -4.08 9.53 7.49
C GLU A 25 -3.47 9.50 8.88
N ASP A 26 -3.69 8.41 9.63
CA ASP A 26 -3.12 8.21 10.94
C ASP A 26 -1.59 8.11 10.88
N LEU A 27 -1.02 7.41 9.89
CA LEU A 27 0.42 7.42 9.64
C LEU A 27 0.94 8.84 9.37
N CYS A 28 0.21 9.64 8.57
CA CYS A 28 0.58 11.03 8.31
C CYS A 28 0.52 11.87 9.58
N ARG A 29 -0.52 11.71 10.42
CA ARG A 29 -0.62 12.42 11.70
C ARG A 29 0.50 12.02 12.65
N LEU A 30 0.82 10.73 12.76
CA LEU A 30 1.93 10.22 13.58
C LEU A 30 3.27 10.80 13.10
N SER A 31 3.47 10.96 11.79
CA SER A 31 4.69 11.53 11.23
C SER A 31 4.98 12.96 11.70
N LEU A 32 3.95 13.70 12.12
CA LEU A 32 4.07 15.08 12.61
C LEU A 32 4.41 15.16 14.10
N THR A 33 4.31 14.05 14.84
CA THR A 33 4.45 14.06 16.30
C THR A 33 5.91 14.13 16.77
N CYS A 34 6.81 13.36 16.15
CA CYS A 34 8.24 13.38 16.47
C CYS A 34 9.11 12.80 15.34
N LYS A 35 10.43 13.03 15.41
CA LYS A 35 11.39 12.58 14.39
C LYS A 35 11.45 11.06 14.21
N CYS A 36 11.31 10.30 15.30
CA CYS A 36 11.31 8.83 15.26
C CYS A 36 10.09 8.32 14.47
N LEU A 37 8.89 8.80 14.82
CA LEU A 37 7.66 8.43 14.13
C LEU A 37 7.59 8.97 12.70
N TYR A 38 8.17 10.14 12.42
CA TYR A 38 8.36 10.61 11.05
C TYR A 38 9.15 9.60 10.20
N LYS A 39 10.31 9.15 10.71
CA LYS A 39 11.16 8.16 10.02
C LYS A 39 10.43 6.84 9.83
N LEU A 40 9.82 6.30 10.89
CA LEU A 40 9.12 5.01 10.85
C LEU A 40 7.88 5.04 9.95
N SER A 41 7.10 6.12 9.98
CA SER A 41 5.93 6.30 9.10
C SER A 41 6.29 6.35 7.61
N GLY A 42 7.57 6.54 7.27
CA GLY A 42 8.07 6.54 5.91
C GLY A 42 8.53 5.17 5.41
N GLU A 43 8.54 4.13 6.24
CA GLU A 43 9.05 2.81 5.87
C GLU A 43 8.13 2.09 4.87
N ASP A 44 8.73 1.57 3.80
CA ASP A 44 7.98 0.94 2.70
C ASP A 44 7.17 -0.28 3.15
N SER A 45 7.54 -0.98 4.23
CA SER A 45 6.75 -2.11 4.76
C SER A 45 5.32 -1.72 5.15
N LEU A 46 5.17 -0.55 5.79
CA LEU A 46 3.86 0.00 6.17
C LEU A 46 3.04 0.35 4.93
N TRP A 47 3.65 1.04 3.97
CA TRP A 47 2.98 1.43 2.73
C TRP A 47 2.67 0.25 1.82
N SER A 48 3.49 -0.80 1.82
CA SER A 48 3.22 -2.07 1.14
C SER A 48 1.92 -2.68 1.65
N SER A 49 1.77 -2.72 2.97
CA SER A 49 0.61 -3.31 3.62
C SER A 49 -0.66 -2.50 3.33
N LEU A 50 -0.54 -1.17 3.30
CA LEU A 50 -1.63 -0.28 2.89
C LEU A 50 -1.99 -0.43 1.40
N LEU A 51 -1.00 -0.51 0.51
CA LEU A 51 -1.20 -0.73 -0.92
C LEU A 51 -1.90 -2.08 -1.18
N TYR A 52 -1.46 -3.14 -0.51
CA TYR A 52 -2.09 -4.44 -0.61
C TYR A 52 -3.55 -4.39 -0.11
N ARG A 53 -3.79 -3.76 1.04
CA ARG A 53 -5.12 -3.70 1.64
C ARG A 53 -6.10 -2.84 0.86
N ASP A 54 -5.70 -1.65 0.44
CA ASP A 54 -6.60 -0.64 -0.12
C ASP A 54 -6.70 -0.77 -1.66
N PHE A 55 -5.69 -1.35 -2.30
CA PHE A 55 -5.56 -1.42 -3.76
C PHE A 55 -5.26 -2.82 -4.30
N TYR A 56 -5.14 -3.86 -3.46
CA TYR A 56 -4.74 -5.22 -3.87
C TYR A 56 -3.42 -5.28 -4.65
N TYR A 57 -2.55 -4.28 -4.46
CA TYR A 57 -1.27 -4.17 -5.16
C TYR A 57 -0.21 -5.02 -4.44
N ASN A 58 0.44 -5.91 -5.21
CA ASN A 58 1.34 -6.95 -4.69
C ASN A 58 2.79 -6.85 -5.21
N GLU A 59 3.22 -5.71 -5.76
CA GLU A 59 4.60 -5.63 -6.25
C GLU A 59 5.58 -5.30 -5.12
N ASP A 60 6.49 -6.25 -4.88
CA ASP A 60 7.57 -6.12 -3.91
C ASP A 60 8.87 -5.55 -4.49
N ASP A 61 9.00 -5.50 -5.81
CA ASP A 61 10.27 -5.19 -6.51
C ASP A 61 10.34 -3.79 -7.17
N THR A 62 9.36 -2.93 -6.96
CA THR A 62 9.43 -1.56 -7.49
C THR A 62 10.47 -0.75 -6.69
N ILE A 63 11.50 -0.23 -7.38
CA ILE A 63 12.52 0.69 -6.81
C ILE A 63 11.90 2.02 -6.33
N ALA A 64 10.64 2.27 -6.69
CA ALA A 64 9.89 3.46 -6.32
C ALA A 64 9.46 3.41 -4.84
N SER A 65 9.49 4.56 -4.16
CA SER A 65 8.96 4.67 -2.80
C SER A 65 7.47 4.28 -2.78
N LYS A 66 7.12 3.29 -1.96
CA LYS A 66 5.74 2.78 -1.87
C LYS A 66 4.79 3.84 -1.30
N LYS A 67 5.31 4.76 -0.48
CA LYS A 67 4.59 5.95 -0.02
C LYS A 67 4.15 6.86 -1.17
N GLU A 68 5.06 7.18 -2.08
CA GLU A 68 4.73 8.03 -3.23
C GLU A 68 3.78 7.31 -4.20
N LEU A 69 3.96 5.99 -4.38
CA LEU A 69 3.02 5.18 -5.15
C LEU A 69 1.61 5.21 -4.55
N TYR A 70 1.47 4.97 -3.24
CA TYR A 70 0.18 5.06 -2.55
C TYR A 70 -0.46 6.44 -2.74
N LYS A 71 0.34 7.52 -2.64
CA LYS A 71 -0.14 8.87 -2.85
C LYS A 71 -0.67 9.10 -4.28
N LEU A 72 0.02 8.59 -5.30
CA LEU A 72 -0.45 8.67 -6.69
C LEU A 72 -1.76 7.90 -6.87
N MET A 73 -1.84 6.67 -6.39
CA MET A 73 -3.06 5.85 -6.50
C MET A 73 -4.25 6.46 -5.75
N TYR A 74 -4.00 7.02 -4.56
CA TYR A 74 -5.01 7.75 -3.79
C TYR A 74 -5.52 9.01 -4.52
N LEU A 75 -4.62 9.76 -5.15
CA LEU A 75 -4.98 10.94 -5.95
C LEU A 75 -5.77 10.55 -7.21
N GLU A 76 -5.40 9.44 -7.85
CA GLU A 76 -6.13 8.90 -9.01
C GLU A 76 -7.56 8.53 -8.65
N LEU A 77 -7.77 7.80 -7.53
CA LEU A 77 -9.12 7.50 -7.03
C LEU A 77 -9.95 8.75 -6.73
N LYS A 78 -9.31 9.84 -6.34
CA LYS A 78 -9.98 11.09 -5.97
C LYS A 78 -10.25 12.01 -7.16
N ASN A 79 -9.67 11.72 -8.33
CA ASN A 79 -9.94 12.39 -9.60
C ASN A 79 -10.82 11.49 -10.47
N PRO A 80 -12.14 11.73 -10.57
CA PRO A 80 -13.05 10.85 -11.30
C PRO A 80 -12.96 10.98 -12.84
N VAL A 81 -11.81 11.39 -13.40
CA VAL A 81 -11.71 11.86 -14.81
C VAL A 81 -10.95 10.90 -15.73
N HIS A 82 -10.32 9.83 -15.24
CA HIS A 82 -9.69 8.84 -16.12
C HIS A 82 -10.15 7.43 -15.77
N ASP A 83 -10.47 6.67 -16.83
CA ASP A 83 -10.82 5.25 -16.78
C ASP A 83 -9.89 4.49 -15.82
N HIS A 84 -10.47 3.67 -14.95
CA HIS A 84 -9.74 3.03 -13.87
C HIS A 84 -8.57 2.18 -14.42
N PRO A 85 -7.34 2.35 -13.91
CA PRO A 85 -6.19 1.52 -14.31
C PRO A 85 -6.42 0.01 -14.11
N TRP A 86 -7.35 -0.37 -13.23
CA TRP A 86 -7.75 -1.75 -12.96
C TRP A 86 -8.52 -2.41 -14.11
N ASP A 87 -9.09 -1.64 -15.03
CA ASP A 87 -9.79 -2.17 -16.20
C ASP A 87 -8.82 -2.82 -17.22
N TYR A 88 -7.52 -2.55 -17.10
CA TYR A 88 -6.46 -3.16 -17.92
C TYR A 88 -5.82 -4.41 -17.31
N PHE A 89 -6.06 -4.68 -16.02
CA PHE A 89 -5.48 -5.82 -15.28
C PHE A 89 -6.51 -6.88 -14.90
N SER A 90 -7.57 -7.04 -15.70
CA SER A 90 -8.32 -8.29 -15.68
C SER A 90 -7.44 -9.41 -16.24
N PRO A 91 -7.22 -10.52 -15.51
CA PRO A 91 -6.57 -11.69 -16.08
C PRO A 91 -7.44 -12.20 -17.23
N LEU A 92 -6.91 -12.16 -18.46
CA LEU A 92 -7.45 -12.90 -19.59
C LEU A 92 -7.54 -14.38 -19.22
N THR A 93 -8.71 -14.80 -18.75
CA THR A 93 -9.11 -16.20 -18.67
C THR A 93 -10.03 -16.50 -19.86
N THR A 94 -9.50 -16.31 -21.05
CA THR A 94 -9.99 -16.98 -22.26
C THR A 94 -8.95 -18.01 -22.66
N LEU A 95 -9.05 -19.16 -22.00
CA LEU A 95 -8.48 -20.41 -22.47
C LEU A 95 -9.36 -20.89 -23.63
N ASP A 96 -9.19 -20.29 -24.81
CA ASP A 96 -9.63 -20.91 -26.05
C ASP A 96 -8.63 -22.03 -26.37
N SER A 97 -9.02 -23.26 -26.07
CA SER A 97 -8.42 -24.45 -26.66
C SER A 97 -9.34 -24.94 -27.78
N PRO A 98 -8.93 -24.83 -29.06
CA PRO A 98 -9.53 -25.61 -30.13
C PRO A 98 -8.71 -26.88 -30.34
N PHE A 99 -9.35 -28.04 -30.32
CA PHE A 99 -9.03 -29.32 -31.00
C PHE A 99 -9.31 -30.54 -30.10
N GLU A 100 -10.37 -31.30 -30.42
CA GLU A 100 -10.38 -32.75 -30.76
C GLU A 100 -11.74 -33.00 -31.48
N LEU A 101 -11.77 -33.14 -32.82
CA LEU A 101 -11.70 -34.37 -33.63
C LEU A 101 -12.88 -35.35 -33.42
N GLU A 102 -13.87 -35.28 -34.32
CA GLU A 102 -14.60 -36.45 -34.85
C GLU A 102 -14.09 -36.73 -36.28
#